data_AF-Q2GYK1-F1
#
_entry.id   AF-Q2GYK1-F1
#
_cell.length_a   1.000
_cell.length_b   1.000
_cell.length_c   1.000
_cell.angle_alpha   90.00
_cell.angle_beta   90.00
_cell.angle_gamma   90.00
#
_symmetry.space_group_name_H-M   'P 1'
#
loop_
_entity.id
_entity.type
_entity.pdbx_description
1 polymer ?
#
loop_
_entity_poly.entity_id
_entity_poly.type
_entity_poly.pdbx_seq_one_letter_code
_entity_poly.pdbx_strand_id
1 'polypeptide(L)'
;MSDQLSVLFVCLGNICRSTMAEGVFQSLARKEPYSELVGKIDSCGTSAYHVGDGPDERTMATLEDHGITNYVHCARKVDASDFDKFDYIFAMDRGNLADLERIQRRKPSSKAKLMLFGEYSGTGKTEIISDPYYGGVSSTSALWPGSSRACRRRWGAGAIQPRTMPLNSLSPTAIWVAQDRQAAGISAMEQARRSSIPALT
;
A
#
# COMPACT_ATOMS: atom_id res chain seq x y z
N MET A 1 26.50 -2.09 8.72
CA MET A 1 25.06 -2.26 9.02
C MET A 1 24.33 -2.07 7.70
N SER A 2 23.55 -3.05 7.25
CA SER A 2 22.80 -2.91 6.00
C SER A 2 21.77 -1.79 6.19
N ASP A 3 21.86 -0.75 5.36
CA ASP A 3 20.98 0.44 5.40
C ASP A 3 19.57 0.06 4.91
N GLN A 4 18.83 -0.67 5.74
CA GLN A 4 17.47 -1.08 5.41
C GLN A 4 16.54 0.13 5.36
N LEU A 5 15.64 0.13 4.39
CA LEU A 5 14.69 1.22 4.17
C LEU A 5 13.57 1.19 5.20
N SER A 6 13.14 2.38 5.62
CA SER A 6 11.98 2.58 6.48
C SER A 6 10.84 3.25 5.71
N VAL A 7 9.64 2.65 5.74
CA VAL A 7 8.46 3.08 4.98
C VAL A 7 7.26 3.33 5.91
N LEU A 8 6.58 4.46 5.72
CA LEU A 8 5.37 4.84 6.46
C LEU A 8 4.20 5.11 5.51
N PHE A 9 3.03 4.51 5.75
CA PHE A 9 1.81 4.77 4.98
C PHE A 9 0.86 5.69 5.74
N VAL A 10 0.30 6.70 5.06
CA VAL A 10 -0.51 7.73 5.72
C VAL A 10 -1.84 7.96 5.01
N CYS A 11 -2.93 7.82 5.75
CA CYS A 11 -4.26 8.27 5.34
C CYS A 11 -4.86 9.25 6.35
N LEU A 12 -6.15 9.55 6.24
CA LEU A 12 -6.81 10.46 7.20
C LEU A 12 -6.94 9.84 8.60
N GLY A 13 -7.64 8.70 8.69
CA GLY A 13 -8.06 8.10 9.96
C GLY A 13 -7.23 6.92 10.47
N ASN A 14 -6.31 6.39 9.66
CA ASN A 14 -5.46 5.22 9.99
C ASN A 14 -6.18 3.90 10.32
N ILE A 15 -7.37 3.68 9.74
CA ILE A 15 -8.13 2.43 9.96
C ILE A 15 -8.44 1.65 8.68
N CYS A 16 -8.51 2.30 7.51
CA CYS A 16 -8.84 1.63 6.24
C CYS A 16 -7.68 1.60 5.22
N ARG A 17 -7.38 2.75 4.61
CA ARG A 17 -6.47 2.82 3.44
C ARG A 17 -5.01 2.54 3.78
N SER A 18 -4.49 3.21 4.81
CA SER A 18 -3.08 3.08 5.22
C SER A 18 -2.80 1.71 5.81
N THR A 19 -3.74 1.15 6.58
CA THR A 19 -3.63 -0.18 7.19
C THR A 19 -3.69 -1.29 6.15
N MET A 20 -4.55 -1.16 5.13
CA MET A 20 -4.55 -2.02 3.95
C MET A 20 -3.19 -2.03 3.25
N ALA A 21 -2.64 -0.85 2.95
CA ALA A 21 -1.35 -0.74 2.27
C ALA A 21 -0.21 -1.31 3.11
N GLU A 22 -0.22 -1.05 4.42
CA GLU A 22 0.76 -1.59 5.35
C GLU A 22 0.73 -3.11 5.40
N GLY A 23 -0.44 -3.73 5.60
CA GLY A 23 -0.57 -5.19 5.67
C GLY A 23 -0.09 -5.86 4.38
N VAL A 24 -0.50 -5.32 3.22
CA VAL A 24 -0.01 -5.77 1.90
C VAL A 24 1.51 -5.62 1.80
N PHE A 25 2.06 -4.48 2.20
CA PHE A 25 3.48 -4.20 2.08
C PHE A 25 4.32 -5.08 3.01
N GLN A 26 3.89 -5.29 4.26
CA GLN A 26 4.53 -6.20 5.19
C GLN A 26 4.57 -7.63 4.65
N SER A 27 3.48 -8.12 4.07
CA SER A 27 3.42 -9.46 3.46
C SER A 27 4.40 -9.62 2.29
N LEU A 28 4.61 -8.56 1.50
CA LEU A 28 5.58 -8.56 0.40
C LEU A 28 7.03 -8.43 0.91
N ALA A 29 7.28 -7.54 1.86
CA ALA A 29 8.61 -7.24 2.38
C ALA A 29 9.23 -8.43 3.14
N ARG A 30 8.42 -9.36 3.66
CA ARG A 30 8.91 -10.59 4.30
C ARG A 30 9.47 -11.63 3.31
N LYS A 31 9.30 -11.42 2.00
CA LYS A 31 9.74 -12.35 0.95
C LYS A 31 11.08 -11.86 0.39
N GLU A 32 11.99 -12.79 0.09
CA GLU A 32 13.23 -12.48 -0.62
C GLU A 32 12.94 -11.88 -2.01
N PRO A 33 13.74 -10.90 -2.49
CA PRO A 33 14.93 -10.31 -1.85
C PRO A 33 14.63 -9.12 -0.91
N TYR A 34 13.37 -8.85 -0.57
CA TYR A 34 12.98 -7.61 0.11
C TYR A 34 13.19 -7.63 1.62
N SER A 35 13.26 -8.82 2.21
CA SER A 35 13.52 -9.06 3.64
C SER A 35 14.82 -8.42 4.10
N GLU A 36 15.82 -8.35 3.22
CA GLU A 36 17.09 -7.68 3.52
C GLU A 36 17.06 -6.18 3.25
N LEU A 37 16.12 -5.69 2.46
CA LEU A 37 16.07 -4.30 1.98
C LEU A 37 15.14 -3.39 2.80
N VAL A 38 14.11 -3.93 3.44
CA VAL A 38 13.10 -3.16 4.18
C VAL A 38 13.14 -3.56 5.65
N GLY A 39 13.44 -2.60 6.51
CA GLY A 39 13.60 -2.83 7.95
C GLY A 39 12.36 -2.45 8.75
N LYS A 40 11.85 -1.23 8.52
CA LYS A 40 10.71 -0.69 9.29
C LYS A 40 9.53 -0.38 8.38
N ILE A 41 8.36 -0.87 8.76
CA ILE A 41 7.09 -0.64 8.08
C ILE A 41 6.07 -0.24 9.15
N ASP A 42 5.29 0.80 8.88
CA ASP A 42 4.29 1.32 9.82
C ASP A 42 3.20 2.09 9.03
N SER A 43 2.09 2.41 9.69
CA SER A 43 1.08 3.32 9.16
C SER A 43 0.54 4.30 10.21
N CYS A 44 0.09 5.48 9.76
CA CYS A 44 -0.50 6.49 10.63
C CYS A 44 -1.58 7.33 9.94
N GLY A 45 -2.22 8.20 10.72
CA GLY A 45 -3.30 9.10 10.30
C GLY A 45 -2.87 10.56 10.37
N THR A 46 -3.31 11.41 9.42
CA THR A 46 -3.13 12.86 9.58
C THR A 46 -4.06 13.43 10.65
N SER A 47 -5.22 12.80 10.85
CA SER A 47 -6.16 13.09 11.93
C SER A 47 -5.94 12.21 13.16
N ALA A 48 -6.56 12.58 14.27
CA ALA A 48 -6.51 11.84 15.53
C ALA A 48 -7.81 11.06 15.83
N TYR A 49 -8.73 10.92 14.86
CA TYR A 49 -10.10 10.47 15.13
C TYR A 49 -10.20 9.05 15.70
N HIS A 50 -9.26 8.18 15.32
CA HIS A 50 -9.27 6.75 15.67
C HIS A 50 -8.05 6.34 16.48
N VAL A 51 -7.36 7.27 17.14
CA VAL A 51 -6.13 6.92 17.89
C VAL A 51 -6.46 5.90 18.97
N GLY A 52 -5.80 4.74 18.93
CA GLY A 52 -6.06 3.62 19.82
C GLY A 52 -6.89 2.49 19.20
N ASP A 53 -7.67 2.78 18.16
CA ASP A 53 -8.57 1.80 17.53
C ASP A 53 -7.79 0.76 16.71
N GLY A 54 -8.36 -0.43 16.54
CA GLY A 54 -7.87 -1.39 15.55
C GLY A 54 -8.19 -0.94 14.11
N PRO A 55 -7.62 -1.63 13.09
CA PRO A 55 -8.06 -1.45 11.71
C PRO A 55 -9.55 -1.74 11.56
N ASP A 56 -10.18 -1.10 10.57
CA ASP A 56 -11.57 -1.36 10.23
C ASP A 56 -11.76 -2.86 9.90
N GLU A 57 -12.82 -3.47 10.45
CA GLU A 57 -13.08 -4.91 10.31
C GLU A 57 -13.15 -5.35 8.85
N ARG A 58 -13.63 -4.49 7.93
CA ARG A 58 -13.71 -4.79 6.50
C ARG A 58 -12.31 -4.81 5.86
N THR A 59 -11.39 -4.01 6.39
CA THR A 59 -9.98 -4.01 5.99
C THR A 59 -9.32 -5.30 6.47
N MET A 60 -9.54 -5.69 7.73
CA MET A 60 -9.08 -6.97 8.26
C MET A 60 -9.60 -8.16 7.46
N ALA A 61 -10.91 -8.23 7.21
CA ALA A 61 -11.53 -9.27 6.41
C ALA A 61 -10.92 -9.37 5.00
N THR A 62 -10.70 -8.23 4.34
CA THR A 62 -10.07 -8.22 3.01
C THR A 62 -8.61 -8.70 3.06
N LEU A 63 -7.85 -8.36 4.10
CA LEU A 63 -6.48 -8.84 4.27
C LEU A 63 -6.46 -10.37 4.51
N GLU A 64 -7.38 -10.87 5.34
CA GLU A 64 -7.55 -12.29 5.63
C GLU A 64 -7.94 -13.10 4.39
N ASP A 65 -8.88 -12.58 3.57
CA ASP A 65 -9.28 -13.17 2.29
C ASP A 65 -8.10 -13.38 1.33
N HIS A 66 -7.03 -12.61 1.50
CA HIS A 66 -5.81 -12.70 0.71
C HIS A 66 -4.63 -13.34 1.47
N GLY A 67 -4.91 -14.03 2.58
CA GLY A 67 -3.95 -14.82 3.33
C GLY A 67 -3.05 -14.03 4.29
N ILE A 68 -3.41 -12.77 4.60
CA ILE A 68 -2.69 -11.94 5.58
C ILE A 68 -3.46 -11.97 6.89
N THR A 69 -3.15 -12.94 7.75
CA THR A 69 -3.88 -13.19 9.01
C THR A 69 -3.14 -12.74 10.27
N ASN A 70 -1.88 -12.30 10.13
CA ASN A 70 -1.02 -11.90 11.25
C ASN A 70 -0.80 -10.38 11.32
N TYR A 71 -1.63 -9.60 10.63
CA TYR A 71 -1.57 -8.15 10.67
C TYR A 71 -2.22 -7.64 11.95
N VAL A 72 -1.48 -6.86 12.72
CA VAL A 72 -1.96 -6.21 13.93
C VAL A 72 -1.50 -4.77 13.87
N HIS A 73 -2.43 -3.86 14.13
CA HIS A 73 -2.14 -2.43 14.12
C HIS A 73 -3.00 -1.72 15.16
N CYS A 74 -2.52 -0.59 15.63
CA CYS A 74 -3.26 0.32 16.50
C CYS A 74 -3.16 1.70 15.88
N ALA A 75 -4.31 2.27 15.55
CA ALA A 75 -4.38 3.51 14.84
C ALA A 75 -3.69 4.62 15.65
N ARG A 76 -2.86 5.40 14.96
CA ARG A 76 -2.07 6.47 15.58
C ARG A 76 -2.01 7.68 14.68
N LYS A 77 -1.80 8.85 15.28
CA LYS A 77 -1.56 10.08 14.54
C LYS A 77 -0.11 10.13 14.04
N VAL A 78 0.10 10.79 12.92
CA VAL A 78 1.43 11.18 12.46
C VAL A 78 2.12 12.05 13.51
N ASP A 79 3.37 11.70 13.83
CA ASP A 79 4.20 12.45 14.76
C ASP A 79 5.31 13.20 14.00
N ALA A 80 5.75 14.33 14.54
CA ALA A 80 6.79 15.13 13.90
C ALA A 80 8.14 14.39 13.81
N SER A 81 8.40 13.40 14.69
CA SER A 81 9.59 12.54 14.65
C SER A 81 9.53 11.46 13.57
N ASP A 82 8.34 11.18 12.98
CA ASP A 82 8.23 10.20 11.89
C ASP A 82 9.05 10.66 10.66
N PHE A 83 9.13 11.96 10.45
CA PHE A 83 9.91 12.60 9.38
C PHE A 83 11.43 12.45 9.52
N ASP A 84 11.89 12.04 10.70
CA ASP A 84 13.29 11.75 11.01
C ASP A 84 13.56 10.23 11.03
N LYS A 85 12.53 9.42 11.33
CA LYS A 85 12.60 7.96 11.46
C LYS A 85 12.45 7.24 10.12
N PHE A 86 11.61 7.74 9.23
CA PHE A 86 11.26 7.05 7.97
C PHE A 86 11.97 7.68 6.77
N ASP A 87 12.36 6.85 5.80
CA ASP A 87 12.99 7.32 4.56
C ASP A 87 11.92 7.69 3.52
N TYR A 88 10.80 6.97 3.52
CA TYR A 88 9.67 7.20 2.61
C TYR A 88 8.36 7.29 3.38
N ILE A 89 7.58 8.32 3.07
CA ILE A 89 6.23 8.51 3.61
C ILE A 89 5.26 8.60 2.44
N PHE A 90 4.30 7.68 2.40
CA PHE A 90 3.34 7.54 1.32
C PHE A 90 1.97 8.05 1.73
N ALA A 91 1.54 9.15 1.10
CA ALA A 91 0.20 9.68 1.25
C ALA A 91 -0.80 8.94 0.33
N MET A 92 -1.98 8.62 0.84
CA MET A 92 -3.04 7.95 0.08
C MET A 92 -3.76 8.87 -0.90
N ASP A 93 -3.87 10.15 -0.57
CA ASP A 93 -4.47 11.18 -1.41
C ASP A 93 -3.73 12.53 -1.28
N ARG A 94 -4.15 13.51 -2.10
CA ARG A 94 -3.55 14.84 -2.14
C ARG A 94 -3.78 15.64 -0.86
N GLY A 95 -4.88 15.42 -0.15
CA GLY A 95 -5.15 16.07 1.13
C GLY A 95 -4.17 15.59 2.19
N ASN A 96 -3.96 14.27 2.28
CA ASN A 96 -2.96 13.70 3.18
C ASN A 96 -1.56 14.19 2.84
N LEU A 97 -1.21 14.30 1.56
CA LEU A 97 0.09 14.84 1.15
C LEU A 97 0.25 16.30 1.59
N ALA A 98 -0.75 17.15 1.34
CA ALA A 98 -0.70 18.56 1.72
C ALA A 98 -0.56 18.76 3.25
N ASP A 99 -1.24 17.93 4.05
CA ASP A 99 -1.09 17.90 5.50
C ASP A 99 0.33 17.52 5.93
N LEU A 100 0.89 16.47 5.34
CA LEU A 100 2.26 16.02 5.62
C LEU A 100 3.29 17.06 5.22
N GLU A 101 3.16 17.69 4.06
CA GLU A 101 4.03 18.78 3.60
C GLU A 101 3.99 19.98 4.54
N ARG A 102 2.81 20.30 5.10
CA ARG A 102 2.67 21.37 6.09
C ARG A 102 3.44 21.06 7.38
N ILE A 103 3.46 19.80 7.80
CA ILE A 103 4.24 19.36 8.96
C ILE A 103 5.73 19.37 8.61
N GLN A 104 6.11 18.82 7.45
CA GLN A 104 7.51 18.74 7.02
C GLN A 104 8.16 20.12 6.83
N ARG A 105 7.42 21.13 6.37
CA ARG A 105 7.93 22.51 6.26
C ARG A 105 8.43 23.10 7.59
N ARG A 106 7.99 22.55 8.72
CA ARG A 106 8.47 22.93 10.06
C ARG A 106 9.71 22.13 10.49
N LYS A 107 10.22 21.25 9.62
CA LYS A 107 11.30 20.28 9.84
C LYS A 107 12.32 20.31 8.67
N PRO A 108 13.13 21.38 8.56
CA PRO A 108 14.07 21.55 7.45
C PRO A 108 15.17 20.46 7.38
N SER A 109 15.42 19.74 8.47
CA SER A 109 16.37 18.63 8.54
C SER A 109 15.77 17.25 8.23
N SER A 110 14.48 17.19 7.86
CA SER A 110 13.82 15.91 7.58
C SER A 110 14.48 15.21 6.39
N LYS A 111 14.78 13.92 6.55
CA LYS A 111 15.27 13.06 5.46
C LYS A 111 14.13 12.38 4.68
N ALA A 112 12.90 12.46 5.17
CA ALA A 112 11.77 11.72 4.64
C ALA A 112 11.33 12.24 3.25
N LYS A 113 11.19 11.33 2.28
CA LYS A 113 10.62 11.64 0.97
C LYS A 113 9.11 11.43 0.99
N LEU A 114 8.35 12.51 0.82
CA LEU A 114 6.89 12.47 0.71
C LEU A 114 6.49 12.15 -0.73
N MET A 115 5.62 11.15 -0.91
CA MET A 115 5.16 10.72 -2.23
C MET A 115 3.69 10.29 -2.18
N LEU A 116 2.99 10.37 -3.31
CA LEU A 116 1.65 9.79 -3.42
C LEU A 116 1.76 8.29 -3.71
N PHE A 117 1.09 7.48 -2.91
CA PHE A 117 1.07 6.03 -3.10
C PHE A 117 0.47 5.63 -4.46
N GLY A 118 -0.54 6.38 -4.89
CA GLY A 118 -1.22 6.24 -6.17
C GLY A 118 -0.35 6.34 -7.43
N GLU A 119 0.81 6.99 -7.35
CA GLU A 119 1.76 7.12 -8.47
C GLU A 119 2.35 5.77 -8.87
N TYR A 120 2.32 4.80 -7.96
CA TYR A 120 2.91 3.48 -8.17
C TYR A 120 1.89 2.45 -8.66
N SER A 121 0.63 2.83 -8.88
CA SER A 121 -0.42 1.93 -9.39
C SER A 121 -0.11 1.31 -10.75
N GLY A 122 0.71 1.99 -11.57
CA GLY A 122 1.14 1.53 -12.88
C GLY A 122 0.13 1.68 -14.00
N THR A 123 -0.90 2.51 -13.79
CA THR A 123 -1.90 2.85 -14.80
C THR A 123 -1.46 4.02 -15.69
N GLY A 124 -0.23 4.53 -15.52
CA GLY A 124 0.29 5.71 -16.20
C GLY A 124 -0.31 7.04 -15.71
N LYS A 125 -1.23 6.99 -14.74
CA LYS A 125 -1.80 8.14 -14.03
C LYS A 125 -1.73 7.89 -12.53
N THR A 126 -1.62 8.96 -11.75
CA THR A 126 -1.74 8.86 -10.28
C THR A 126 -3.14 8.37 -9.91
N GLU A 127 -3.24 7.14 -9.42
CA GLU A 127 -4.51 6.56 -8.97
C GLU A 127 -4.81 7.09 -7.57
N ILE A 128 -5.88 7.87 -7.40
CA ILE A 128 -6.31 8.25 -6.05
C ILE A 128 -7.00 7.03 -5.45
N ILE A 129 -6.45 6.53 -4.34
CA ILE A 129 -7.10 5.48 -3.58
C ILE A 129 -8.27 6.11 -2.82
N SER A 130 -9.46 5.95 -3.38
CA SER A 130 -10.72 6.48 -2.85
C SER A 130 -10.94 6.03 -1.41
N ASP A 131 -11.45 6.94 -0.58
CA ASP A 131 -11.76 6.63 0.81
C ASP A 131 -12.99 5.70 0.89
N PRO A 132 -12.85 4.45 1.39
CA PRO A 132 -13.96 3.52 1.46
C PRO A 132 -14.81 3.73 2.72
N TYR A 133 -14.50 4.70 3.58
CA TYR A 133 -15.10 4.82 4.91
C TYR A 133 -16.63 4.86 4.87
N TYR A 134 -17.20 5.67 3.99
CA TYR A 134 -18.65 5.76 3.75
C TYR A 134 -19.19 4.71 2.76
N GLY A 135 -18.30 3.89 2.20
CA GLY A 135 -18.64 2.78 1.31
C GLY A 135 -18.92 1.48 2.08
N GLY A 136 -19.38 0.46 1.38
CA GLY A 136 -19.58 -0.88 1.96
C GLY A 136 -18.31 -1.74 1.93
N VAL A 137 -18.47 -3.03 2.22
CA VAL A 137 -17.41 -4.05 2.08
C VAL A 137 -16.78 -4.01 0.68
N SER A 138 -17.58 -3.87 -0.37
CA SER A 138 -17.12 -3.79 -1.76
C SER A 138 -16.13 -2.63 -1.99
N SER A 139 -16.41 -1.46 -1.39
CA SER A 139 -15.51 -0.31 -1.48
C SER A 139 -14.19 -0.54 -0.76
N THR A 140 -14.21 -1.31 0.34
CA THR A 140 -13.00 -1.66 1.09
C THR A 140 -12.18 -2.73 0.36
N SER A 141 -12.84 -3.76 -0.20
CA SER A 141 -12.18 -4.77 -1.02
C SER A 141 -11.56 -4.17 -2.30
N ALA A 142 -12.16 -3.12 -2.84
CA ALA A 142 -11.61 -2.37 -3.98
C ALA A 142 -10.28 -1.65 -3.69
N LEU A 143 -9.89 -1.50 -2.42
CA LEU A 143 -8.56 -0.98 -2.06
C LEU A 143 -7.44 -1.97 -2.40
N TRP A 144 -7.72 -3.27 -2.35
CA TRP A 144 -6.71 -4.29 -2.46
C TRP A 144 -5.95 -4.23 -3.79
N PRO A 145 -6.61 -4.22 -4.98
CA PRO A 145 -5.90 -4.22 -6.25
C PRO A 145 -4.94 -3.03 -6.40
N GLY A 146 -5.36 -1.83 -6.00
CA GLY A 146 -4.54 -0.62 -6.04
C GLY A 146 -3.32 -0.73 -5.13
N SER A 147 -3.53 -1.10 -3.86
CA SER A 147 -2.44 -1.26 -2.88
C SER A 147 -1.46 -2.36 -3.26
N SER A 148 -1.97 -3.49 -3.74
CA SER A 148 -1.20 -4.65 -4.18
C SER A 148 -0.34 -4.33 -5.41
N ARG A 149 -0.90 -3.61 -6.40
CA ARG A 149 -0.14 -3.12 -7.57
C ARG A 149 0.93 -2.10 -7.18
N ALA A 150 0.58 -1.11 -6.36
CA ALA A 150 1.49 -0.05 -5.94
C ALA A 150 2.71 -0.60 -5.18
N CYS A 151 2.48 -1.51 -4.22
CA CYS A 151 3.57 -2.17 -3.50
C CYS A 151 4.46 -2.99 -4.44
N ARG A 152 3.86 -3.81 -5.33
CA ARG A 152 4.62 -4.63 -6.29
C ARG A 152 5.36 -3.82 -7.33
N ARG A 153 4.90 -2.65 -7.74
CA ARG A 153 5.63 -1.87 -8.75
C ARG A 153 6.80 -1.11 -8.17
N ARG A 154 6.70 -0.66 -6.93
CA ARG A 154 7.79 0.06 -6.29
C ARG A 154 8.82 -0.88 -5.66
N TRP A 155 8.39 -2.02 -5.12
CA TRP A 155 9.25 -3.01 -4.47
C TRP A 155 9.05 -4.43 -5.01
N GLY A 156 8.65 -4.57 -6.27
CA GLY A 156 8.68 -5.86 -6.97
C GLY A 156 9.98 -6.03 -7.74
N ALA A 157 10.17 -7.23 -8.28
CA ALA A 157 11.44 -7.67 -8.82
C ALA A 157 11.80 -6.79 -10.03
N GLY A 158 12.88 -6.01 -9.90
CA GLY A 158 13.37 -5.09 -10.93
C GLY A 158 13.14 -3.59 -10.68
N ALA A 159 12.36 -3.19 -9.67
CA ALA A 159 12.07 -1.78 -9.38
C ALA A 159 13.01 -1.12 -8.36
N ILE A 160 13.79 -1.90 -7.63
CA ILE A 160 14.75 -1.40 -6.64
C ILE A 160 16.07 -1.14 -7.37
N GLN A 161 16.25 0.10 -7.82
CA GLN A 161 17.59 0.59 -8.11
C GLN A 161 18.26 0.93 -6.76
N PRO A 162 19.43 0.36 -6.43
CA PRO A 162 20.17 0.71 -5.22
C PRO A 162 20.48 2.22 -5.20
N ARG A 163 20.69 2.78 -4.00
CA ARG A 163 20.89 4.23 -3.69
C ARG A 163 21.94 4.99 -4.53
N THR A 164 22.63 4.33 -5.46
CA THR A 164 23.81 4.85 -6.17
C THR A 164 23.72 4.69 -7.70
N MET A 165 22.60 5.01 -8.34
CA MET A 165 22.60 5.23 -9.79
C MET A 165 21.89 6.54 -10.17
N PRO A 166 22.52 7.41 -10.99
CA PRO A 166 21.87 8.60 -11.51
C PRO A 166 20.69 8.22 -12.41
N LEU A 167 19.61 9.00 -12.33
CA LEU A 167 18.41 8.93 -13.18
C LEU A 167 18.76 9.24 -14.65
N ASN A 168 19.57 8.41 -15.31
CA ASN A 168 19.70 8.43 -16.76
C ASN A 168 20.44 7.19 -17.27
N SER A 169 19.85 6.00 -17.15
CA SER A 169 20.05 4.95 -18.14
C SER A 169 19.05 3.80 -17.96
N LEU A 170 18.46 3.43 -19.09
CA LEU A 170 17.94 2.11 -19.48
C LEU A 170 16.43 2.01 -19.74
N SER A 171 16.18 1.38 -20.89
CA SER A 171 14.97 1.35 -21.71
C SER A 171 13.93 0.33 -21.23
N PRO A 172 12.66 0.47 -21.64
CA PRO A 172 11.57 -0.36 -21.13
C PRO A 172 11.32 -1.55 -22.05
N THR A 173 11.76 -2.76 -21.70
CA THR A 173 11.08 -3.97 -22.19
C THR A 173 11.45 -5.24 -21.42
N ALA A 174 10.43 -6.08 -21.25
CA ALA A 174 10.46 -7.45 -20.74
C ALA A 174 10.75 -7.59 -19.24
N ILE A 175 9.68 -7.86 -18.46
CA ILE A 175 9.59 -8.96 -17.48
C ILE A 175 8.25 -8.82 -16.70
N TRP A 176 7.43 -9.88 -16.75
CA TRP A 176 6.16 -10.17 -16.03
C TRP A 176 4.80 -9.66 -16.56
N VAL A 177 4.19 -10.48 -17.44
CA VAL A 177 2.74 -10.60 -17.71
C VAL A 177 2.12 -11.82 -16.98
N ALA A 178 2.88 -12.56 -16.16
CA ALA A 178 2.44 -13.89 -15.71
C ALA A 178 1.67 -13.95 -14.38
N GLN A 179 1.43 -12.84 -13.66
CA GLN A 179 0.64 -12.86 -12.41
C GLN A 179 -0.79 -12.30 -12.52
N ASP A 180 -1.14 -11.59 -13.60
CA ASP A 180 -2.53 -11.15 -13.83
C ASP A 180 -3.44 -12.29 -14.37
N ARG A 181 -2.86 -13.39 -14.85
CA ARG A 181 -3.65 -14.54 -15.35
C ARG A 181 -4.27 -15.40 -14.25
N GLN A 182 -3.74 -15.39 -13.02
CA GLN A 182 -4.33 -16.16 -11.92
C GLN A 182 -5.56 -15.47 -11.31
N ALA A 183 -5.58 -14.13 -11.20
CA ALA A 183 -6.75 -13.40 -10.72
C ALA A 183 -7.89 -13.37 -11.76
N ALA A 184 -7.57 -13.25 -13.05
CA ALA A 184 -8.57 -13.33 -14.12
C ALA A 184 -9.09 -14.75 -14.34
N GLY A 185 -8.25 -15.78 -14.12
CA GLY A 185 -8.63 -17.18 -14.27
C GLY A 185 -9.63 -17.67 -13.21
N ILE A 186 -9.51 -17.17 -11.97
CA ILE A 186 -10.43 -17.53 -10.87
C ILE A 186 -11.81 -16.92 -11.14
N SER A 187 -11.89 -15.66 -11.55
CA SER A 187 -13.16 -15.00 -11.90
C SER A 187 -13.88 -15.64 -13.10
N ALA A 188 -13.13 -16.06 -14.13
CA ALA A 188 -13.68 -16.76 -15.29
C ALA A 188 -14.19 -18.18 -14.96
N MET A 189 -13.49 -18.93 -14.10
CA MET A 189 -13.96 -20.24 -13.63
C MET A 189 -15.20 -20.13 -12.76
N GLU A 190 -15.30 -19.08 -11.94
CA GLU A 190 -16.43 -18.87 -11.02
C GLU A 190 -17.70 -18.40 -11.74
N GLN A 191 -17.56 -17.62 -12.82
CA GLN A 191 -18.66 -17.30 -13.74
C GLN A 191 -19.15 -18.52 -14.54
N ALA A 192 -18.24 -19.39 -15.02
CA ALA A 192 -18.61 -20.61 -15.74
C ALA A 192 -19.33 -21.65 -14.85
N ARG A 193 -19.05 -21.66 -13.54
CA ARG A 193 -19.75 -22.52 -12.58
C ARG A 193 -21.19 -22.07 -12.29
N ARG A 194 -21.45 -20.76 -12.31
CA ARG A 194 -22.81 -20.20 -12.11
C ARG A 194 -23.74 -20.37 -13.31
N SER A 195 -23.21 -20.44 -14.52
CA SER A 195 -24.00 -20.65 -15.74
C SER A 195 -24.33 -22.12 -16.05
N SER A 196 -23.80 -23.06 -15.25
CA SER A 196 -23.93 -24.51 -15.49
C SER A 196 -24.92 -25.22 -14.54
N ILE A 197 -25.73 -24.47 -13.77
CA ILE A 197 -26.80 -25.07 -12.94
C ILE A 197 -28.05 -25.20 -13.81
N PRO A 198 -28.49 -26.42 -14.20
CA PRO A 198 -29.75 -26.58 -14.90
C PRO A 198 -30.90 -26.20 -13.96
N ALA A 199 -31.84 -25.39 -14.47
CA ALA A 199 -33.07 -25.08 -13.78
C ALA A 199 -33.86 -26.39 -13.56
N LEU A 200 -34.08 -26.75 -12.31
CA LEU A 200 -35.00 -27.83 -11.93
C LEU A 200 -36.43 -27.37 -12.23
N THR A 201 -37.04 -27.99 -13.24
CA THR A 201 -38.50 -28.09 -13.45
C THR A 201 -38.83 -29.51 -13.82
#